data_AF-A0A435CQ29-F1
#
_entry.id   AF-A0A435CQ29-F1
#
_cell.length_a   1.000
_cell.length_b   1.000
_cell.length_c   1.000
_cell.angle_alpha   90.00
_cell.angle_beta   90.00
_cell.angle_gamma   90.00
#
_symmetry.space_group_name_H-M   'P 1'
#
loop_
_entity.id
_entity.type
_entity.pdbx_description
1 polymer ?
#
loop_
_entity_poly.entity_id
_entity_poly.type
_entity_poly.pdbx_seq_one_letter_code
_entity_poly.pdbx_strand_id
1 'polypeptide(L)'
;ALALLGGCGEPQFSDAEKNTIASLALNTLPSLKADTTNQYADVPAAAALGSTLFFDAGMSRDGTVSCSTCHKIDRQFQDDLPQAVGVGHTNRRTMPLAGVAHNPWYFWDGRRDSLWAQALTPLENPLEQAGNRAA
;
A
#
# COMPACT_ATOMS: atom_id res chain seq x y z
N ALA A 1 -23.39 -22.84 -40.60
CA ALA A 1 -22.41 -23.52 -39.72
C ALA A 1 -22.08 -22.56 -38.58
N LEU A 2 -22.61 -22.83 -37.38
CA LEU A 2 -22.42 -21.98 -36.21
C LEU A 2 -21.20 -22.52 -35.44
N ALA A 3 -20.06 -21.85 -35.54
CA ALA A 3 -18.88 -22.20 -34.77
C ALA A 3 -19.11 -21.73 -33.32
N LEU A 4 -19.45 -22.67 -32.43
CA LEU A 4 -19.41 -22.46 -30.99
C LEU A 4 -17.94 -22.29 -30.59
N LEU A 5 -17.52 -21.05 -30.34
CA LEU A 5 -16.27 -20.75 -29.64
C LEU A 5 -16.43 -21.24 -28.20
N GLY A 6 -15.97 -22.46 -27.93
CA GLY A 6 -15.83 -23.02 -26.59
C GLY A 6 -14.73 -22.28 -25.81
N GLY A 7 -15.01 -21.06 -25.39
CA GLY A 7 -14.21 -20.35 -24.40
C GLY A 7 -14.85 -20.49 -23.03
N CYS A 8 -14.02 -20.74 -22.01
CA CYS A 8 -14.34 -20.84 -20.57
C CYS A 8 -14.63 -22.26 -20.04
N GLY A 9 -13.63 -23.15 -20.11
CA GLY A 9 -13.40 -24.09 -19.01
C GLY A 9 -12.62 -23.37 -17.90
N GLU A 10 -12.80 -23.76 -16.64
CA GLU A 10 -11.93 -23.25 -15.57
C GLU A 10 -10.46 -23.52 -15.92
N PRO A 11 -9.53 -22.59 -15.62
CA PRO A 11 -8.12 -22.85 -15.82
C PRO A 11 -7.73 -24.12 -15.04
N GLN A 12 -7.41 -25.20 -15.77
CA GLN A 12 -7.01 -26.45 -15.14
C GLN A 12 -5.52 -26.38 -14.82
N PHE A 13 -5.18 -25.76 -13.69
CA PHE A 13 -3.81 -25.76 -13.19
C PHE A 13 -3.39 -27.19 -12.78
N SER A 14 -2.19 -27.60 -13.20
CA SER A 14 -1.50 -28.77 -12.68
C SER A 14 -1.17 -28.60 -11.20
N ASP A 15 -0.89 -29.69 -10.50
CA ASP A 15 -0.52 -29.62 -9.08
C ASP A 15 0.81 -28.88 -8.86
N ALA A 16 1.74 -28.97 -9.83
CA ALA A 16 2.97 -28.20 -9.81
C ALA A 16 2.69 -26.68 -9.88
N GLU A 17 1.80 -26.24 -10.77
CA GLU A 17 1.43 -24.82 -10.89
C GLU A 17 0.70 -24.32 -9.64
N LYS A 18 -0.21 -25.12 -9.08
CA LYS A 18 -0.88 -24.79 -7.81
C LYS A 18 0.15 -24.60 -6.68
N ASN A 19 1.14 -25.49 -6.59
CA ASN A 19 2.20 -25.38 -5.59
C ASN A 19 3.06 -24.12 -5.82
N THR A 20 3.37 -23.76 -7.07
CA THR A 20 4.08 -22.53 -7.39
C THR A 20 3.26 -21.30 -6.99
N ILE A 21 1.97 -21.22 -7.35
CA ILE A 21 1.10 -20.10 -6.98
C ILE A 21 1.00 -19.97 -5.45
N ALA A 22 0.81 -21.10 -4.75
CA ALA A 22 0.75 -21.10 -3.29
C ALA A 22 2.05 -20.59 -2.66
N SER A 23 3.21 -20.86 -3.26
CA SER A 23 4.50 -20.36 -2.76
C SER A 23 4.66 -18.84 -2.85
N LEU A 24 3.85 -18.14 -3.65
CA LEU A 24 3.88 -16.69 -3.83
C LEU A 24 2.94 -15.93 -2.88
N ALA A 25 2.25 -16.63 -1.99
CA ALA A 25 1.31 -16.01 -1.05
C ALA A 25 2.03 -15.22 0.04
N LEU A 26 1.40 -14.15 0.56
CA LEU A 26 2.02 -13.32 1.61
C LEU A 26 2.33 -14.11 2.90
N ASN A 27 1.57 -15.17 3.19
CA ASN A 27 1.78 -16.01 4.37
C ASN A 27 2.94 -17.00 4.23
N THR A 28 3.54 -17.14 3.05
CA THR A 28 4.76 -17.94 2.82
C THR A 28 6.04 -17.10 2.90
N LEU A 29 5.92 -15.78 3.02
CA LEU A 29 7.07 -14.89 3.15
C LEU A 29 7.84 -15.16 4.46
N PRO A 30 9.18 -15.03 4.46
CA PRO A 30 9.98 -15.17 5.67
C PRO A 30 9.64 -14.05 6.67
N SER A 31 10.01 -14.23 7.93
CA SER A 31 9.91 -13.16 8.93
C SER A 31 10.67 -11.91 8.49
N LEU A 32 10.15 -10.73 8.83
CA LEU A 32 10.84 -9.47 8.58
C LEU A 32 12.20 -9.43 9.27
N LYS A 33 13.20 -8.87 8.58
CA LYS A 33 14.48 -8.53 9.19
C LYS A 33 14.29 -7.28 10.06
N ALA A 34 15.00 -7.20 11.18
CA ALA A 34 15.04 -6.00 12.00
C ALA A 34 15.42 -4.75 11.16
N ASP A 35 14.61 -3.70 11.25
CA ASP A 35 14.86 -2.43 10.57
C ASP A 35 15.86 -1.59 11.41
N THR A 36 17.10 -1.53 10.95
CA THR A 36 18.16 -0.77 11.63
C THR A 36 18.04 0.75 11.45
N THR A 37 17.13 1.22 10.59
CA THR A 37 16.92 2.64 10.29
C THR A 37 15.80 3.26 11.13
N ASN A 38 14.99 2.43 11.79
CA ASN A 38 13.87 2.87 12.60
C ASN A 38 13.89 2.19 13.98
N GLN A 39 14.40 2.91 14.99
CA GLN A 39 14.45 2.44 16.37
C GLN A 39 13.08 2.09 16.99
N TYR A 40 11.98 2.54 16.37
CA TYR A 40 10.61 2.30 16.84
C TYR A 40 9.88 1.21 16.05
N ALA A 41 10.53 0.57 15.07
CA ALA A 41 9.88 -0.41 14.18
C ALA A 41 9.17 -1.54 14.94
N ASP A 42 9.81 -2.08 15.97
CA ASP A 42 9.31 -3.21 16.76
C ASP A 42 8.74 -2.79 18.12
N VAL A 43 8.42 -1.50 18.32
CA VAL A 43 7.84 -0.99 19.57
C VAL A 43 6.30 -1.03 19.49
N PRO A 44 5.61 -1.84 20.32
CA PRO A 44 4.15 -1.98 20.23
C PRO A 44 3.37 -0.67 20.38
N ALA A 45 3.84 0.24 21.23
CA ALA A 45 3.22 1.55 21.42
C ALA A 45 3.34 2.44 20.16
N ALA A 46 4.44 2.33 19.42
CA ALA A 46 4.60 3.06 18.15
C ALA A 46 3.69 2.50 17.07
N ALA A 47 3.53 1.17 17.00
CA ALA A 47 2.57 0.53 16.10
C ALA A 47 1.12 0.95 16.41
N ALA A 48 0.75 1.01 17.70
CA ALA A 48 -0.57 1.47 18.12
C ALA A 48 -0.83 2.94 17.74
N LEU A 49 0.15 3.81 17.96
CA LEU A 49 0.07 5.22 17.53
C LEU A 49 -0.04 5.34 16.00
N GLY A 50 0.78 4.61 15.26
CA GLY A 50 0.75 4.59 13.80
C GLY A 50 -0.60 4.12 13.25
N SER A 51 -1.22 3.12 13.89
CA SER A 51 -2.58 2.69 13.58
C SER A 51 -3.59 3.83 13.73
N THR A 52 -3.55 4.58 14.84
CA THR A 52 -4.41 5.75 15.03
C THR A 52 -4.19 6.81 13.94
N LEU A 53 -2.94 7.18 13.67
CA LEU A 53 -2.59 8.20 12.67
C LEU A 53 -3.00 7.79 11.25
N PHE A 54 -2.97 6.48 10.93
CA PHE A 54 -3.37 5.99 9.61
C PHE A 54 -4.82 6.36 9.24
N PHE A 55 -5.70 6.48 10.24
CA PHE A 55 -7.11 6.84 10.06
C PHE A 55 -7.41 8.31 10.41
N ASP A 56 -6.42 9.09 10.85
CA ASP A 56 -6.63 10.45 11.30
C ASP A 56 -6.65 11.44 10.13
N ALA A 57 -7.84 11.91 9.78
CA ALA A 57 -8.01 12.93 8.75
C ALA A 57 -7.52 14.32 9.19
N GLY A 58 -7.38 14.55 10.50
CA GLY A 58 -6.87 15.80 11.06
C GLY A 58 -5.41 16.11 10.70
N MET A 59 -4.67 15.12 10.17
CA MET A 59 -3.34 15.33 9.61
C MET A 59 -3.35 16.05 8.26
N SER A 60 -4.46 16.02 7.53
CA SER A 60 -4.61 16.76 6.27
C SER A 60 -4.99 18.21 6.49
N ARG A 61 -4.58 19.06 5.56
CA ARG A 61 -4.81 20.51 5.62
C ARG A 61 -6.27 20.92 5.76
N ASP A 62 -7.18 20.16 5.14
CA ASP A 62 -8.62 20.46 5.17
C ASP A 62 -9.41 19.51 6.08
N GLY A 63 -8.74 18.58 6.77
CA GLY A 63 -9.39 17.63 7.67
C GLY A 63 -10.19 16.53 6.98
N THR A 64 -10.02 16.34 5.65
CA THR A 64 -10.85 15.39 4.87
C THR A 64 -10.12 14.12 4.42
N VAL A 65 -8.79 14.10 4.49
CA VAL A 65 -7.96 13.01 3.97
C VAL A 65 -7.09 12.40 5.06
N SER A 66 -7.06 11.08 5.12
CA SER A 66 -6.10 10.29 5.92
C SER A 66 -5.37 9.30 5.02
N CYS A 67 -4.46 8.50 5.57
CA CYS A 67 -3.84 7.40 4.82
C CYS A 67 -4.90 6.40 4.31
N SER A 68 -5.91 6.13 5.13
CA SER A 68 -6.99 5.18 4.80
C SER A 68 -7.95 5.65 3.71
N THR A 69 -7.96 6.95 3.35
CA THR A 69 -8.74 7.48 2.22
C THR A 69 -8.35 6.77 0.91
N CYS A 70 -7.05 6.63 0.66
CA CYS A 70 -6.52 5.98 -0.55
C CYS A 70 -6.12 4.51 -0.29
N HIS A 71 -5.64 4.18 0.91
CA HIS A 71 -5.16 2.84 1.24
C HIS A 71 -6.21 2.02 1.99
N LYS A 72 -7.22 1.52 1.27
CA LYS A 72 -8.39 0.86 1.85
C LYS A 72 -8.12 -0.59 2.24
N ILE A 73 -8.37 -0.94 3.51
CA ILE A 73 -8.06 -2.26 4.09
C ILE A 73 -8.68 -3.41 3.30
N ASP A 74 -9.92 -3.25 2.85
CA ASP A 74 -10.70 -4.26 2.11
C ASP A 74 -10.22 -4.48 0.66
N ARG A 75 -9.26 -3.69 0.21
CA ARG A 75 -8.73 -3.69 -1.17
C ARG A 75 -7.21 -3.81 -1.17
N GLN A 76 -6.65 -4.66 -0.32
CA GLN A 76 -5.19 -4.82 -0.20
C GLN A 76 -4.46 -3.49 0.09
N PHE A 77 -5.15 -2.54 0.72
CA PHE A 77 -4.66 -1.18 0.96
C PHE A 77 -4.40 -0.37 -0.33
N GLN A 78 -5.23 -0.52 -1.36
CA GLN A 78 -5.36 0.41 -2.49
C GLN A 78 -6.82 0.89 -2.66
N ASP A 79 -7.09 1.77 -3.62
CA ASP A 79 -8.41 2.40 -3.84
C ASP A 79 -9.13 1.93 -5.12
N ASP A 80 -8.49 1.08 -5.94
CA ASP A 80 -8.92 0.63 -7.27
C ASP A 80 -9.13 1.75 -8.30
N LEU A 81 -8.50 2.92 -8.08
CA LEU A 81 -8.59 4.05 -9.00
C LEU A 81 -7.34 4.13 -9.90
N PRO A 82 -7.48 4.60 -11.16
CA PRO A 82 -6.33 4.86 -12.03
C PRO A 82 -5.45 6.01 -11.49
N GLN A 83 -6.05 6.94 -10.74
CA GLN A 83 -5.40 8.05 -10.06
C GLN A 83 -6.07 8.23 -8.70
N ALA A 84 -5.26 8.41 -7.66
CA ALA A 84 -5.78 8.61 -6.31
C ALA A 84 -6.47 9.98 -6.17
N VAL A 85 -7.39 10.08 -5.22
CA VAL A 85 -8.08 11.34 -4.87
C VAL A 85 -7.82 11.63 -3.40
N GLY A 86 -6.89 12.54 -3.13
CA GLY A 86 -6.68 13.16 -1.83
C GLY A 86 -7.35 14.52 -1.79
N VAL A 87 -6.66 15.54 -1.27
CA VAL A 87 -7.08 16.95 -1.34
C VAL A 87 -7.22 17.38 -2.82
N GLY A 88 -6.46 16.74 -3.71
CA GLY A 88 -6.62 16.86 -5.15
C GLY A 88 -6.52 15.51 -5.87
N HIS A 89 -6.60 15.54 -7.20
CA HIS A 89 -6.32 14.38 -8.03
C HIS A 89 -4.82 14.19 -8.20
N THR A 90 -4.31 13.01 -7.85
CA THR A 90 -2.89 12.68 -8.05
C THR A 90 -2.62 12.25 -9.50
N ASN A 91 -1.35 12.07 -9.84
CA ASN A 91 -0.94 11.67 -11.19
C ASN A 91 -0.74 10.15 -11.37
N ARG A 92 -0.93 9.34 -10.31
CA ARG A 92 -0.67 7.90 -10.32
C ARG A 92 -1.69 7.15 -9.46
N ARG A 93 -1.87 5.86 -9.77
CA ARG A 93 -2.64 4.93 -8.94
C ARG A 93 -2.01 4.76 -7.55
N THR A 94 -2.84 4.53 -6.55
CA THR A 94 -2.41 4.14 -5.21
C THR A 94 -1.74 2.76 -5.26
N MET A 95 -0.54 2.64 -4.68
CA MET A 95 0.12 1.34 -4.53
C MET A 95 -0.51 0.57 -3.36
N PRO A 96 -0.70 -0.76 -3.47
CA PRO A 96 -1.15 -1.57 -2.33
C PRO A 96 -0.09 -1.57 -1.22
N LEU A 97 -0.54 -1.63 0.04
CA LEU A 97 0.34 -1.76 1.21
C LEU A 97 0.42 -3.18 1.77
N ALA A 98 -0.39 -4.12 1.27
CA ALA A 98 -0.29 -5.51 1.68
C ALA A 98 1.11 -6.07 1.36
N GLY A 99 1.83 -6.53 2.40
CA GLY A 99 3.20 -7.05 2.26
C GLY A 99 4.29 -5.98 2.07
N VAL A 100 3.96 -4.69 2.15
CA VAL A 100 4.90 -3.58 1.83
C VAL A 100 6.17 -3.56 2.70
N ALA A 101 6.11 -4.14 3.90
CA ALA A 101 7.26 -4.26 4.81
C ALA A 101 8.40 -5.13 4.24
N HIS A 102 8.14 -5.96 3.23
CA HIS A 102 9.16 -6.76 2.55
C HIS A 102 9.83 -6.03 1.37
N ASN A 103 9.37 -4.82 1.02
CA ASN A 103 9.90 -4.10 -0.12
C ASN A 103 11.22 -3.40 0.22
N PRO A 104 12.23 -3.45 -0.67
CA PRO A 104 13.49 -2.73 -0.47
C PRO A 104 13.40 -1.25 -0.87
N TRP A 105 12.44 -0.87 -1.71
CA TRP A 105 12.26 0.47 -2.26
C TRP A 105 10.79 0.85 -2.33
N TYR A 106 10.50 2.13 -2.19
CA TYR A 106 9.14 2.65 -2.09
C TYR A 106 8.86 3.75 -3.12
N PHE A 107 7.56 3.95 -3.40
CA PHE A 107 7.02 4.65 -4.57
C PHE A 107 7.25 3.91 -5.90
N TRP A 108 6.42 4.25 -6.89
CA TRP A 108 6.50 3.76 -8.27
C TRP A 108 7.86 3.98 -8.95
N ASP A 109 8.65 4.96 -8.50
CA ASP A 109 9.99 5.28 -9.00
C ASP A 109 11.12 4.84 -8.05
N GLY A 110 10.79 4.18 -6.94
CA GLY A 110 11.78 3.69 -5.98
C GLY A 110 12.56 4.77 -5.22
N ARG A 111 12.12 6.04 -5.24
CA ARG A 111 12.90 7.19 -4.70
C ARG A 111 13.03 7.26 -3.18
N ARG A 112 12.59 6.22 -2.45
CA ARG A 112 12.74 6.09 -0.99
C ARG A 112 13.21 4.69 -0.66
N ASP A 113 14.07 4.63 0.34
CA ASP A 113 14.75 3.43 0.84
C ASP A 113 14.09 2.85 2.10
N SER A 114 13.10 3.52 2.67
CA SER A 114 12.45 3.13 3.92
C SER A 114 10.98 3.57 3.97
N LEU A 115 10.15 2.79 4.69
CA LEU A 115 8.73 3.10 4.89
C LEU A 115 8.54 4.43 5.61
N TRP A 116 9.34 4.71 6.64
CA TRP A 116 9.22 5.93 7.41
C TRP A 116 9.54 7.16 6.56
N ALA A 117 10.54 7.10 5.66
CA ALA A 117 10.86 8.19 4.74
C ALA A 117 9.82 8.34 3.61
N GLN A 118 9.17 7.24 3.21
CA GLN A 118 8.04 7.26 2.27
C GLN A 118 6.86 8.03 2.85
N ALA A 119 6.46 7.72 4.10
CA ALA A 119 5.29 8.29 4.76
C ALA A 119 5.33 9.82 4.91
N LEU A 120 6.52 10.43 4.94
CA LEU A 120 6.68 11.89 5.01
C LEU A 120 6.18 12.64 3.77
N THR A 121 6.17 11.99 2.60
CA THR A 121 5.84 12.67 1.34
C THR A 121 4.32 12.86 1.15
N PRO A 122 3.44 11.85 1.37
CA PRO A 122 2.00 12.03 1.33
C PRO A 122 1.45 13.11 2.25
N LEU A 123 2.05 13.24 3.45
CA LEU A 123 1.68 14.26 4.43
C LEU A 123 1.78 15.68 3.87
N GLU A 124 2.72 15.94 2.96
CA GLU A 124 3.01 17.29 2.44
C GLU A 124 2.71 17.47 0.96
N ASN A 125 2.40 16.40 0.25
CA ASN A 125 2.04 16.52 -1.15
C ASN A 125 0.73 17.32 -1.26
N PRO A 126 0.70 18.44 -2.01
CA PRO A 126 -0.48 19.30 -2.11
C PRO A 126 -1.71 18.62 -2.73
N LEU A 127 -1.53 17.47 -3.38
CA LEU A 127 -2.60 16.67 -3.97
C LEU A 127 -3.05 15.51 -3.06
N GLU A 128 -2.27 15.19 -2.01
CA GLU A 128 -2.57 14.09 -1.08
C GLU A 128 -3.13 14.66 0.23
N GLN A 129 -2.32 14.86 1.29
CA GLN A 129 -2.80 15.46 2.54
C GLN A 129 -2.53 16.97 2.66
N ALA A 130 -1.67 17.52 1.81
CA ALA A 130 -1.39 18.96 1.70
C ALA A 130 -0.96 19.67 3.01
N GLY A 131 -0.43 18.92 3.98
CA GLY A 131 0.10 19.45 5.23
C GLY A 131 1.43 20.19 5.06
N ASN A 132 1.91 20.78 6.15
CA ASN A 132 3.15 21.55 6.16
C ASN A 132 3.87 21.40 7.51
N ARG A 133 5.11 20.90 7.52
CA ARG A 133 5.93 20.77 8.74
C ARG A 133 6.46 22.09 9.33
N ALA A 134 6.28 23.22 8.64
CA ALA A 134 6.86 24.52 8.98
C ALA A 134 5.84 25.63 9.29
N ALA A 135 4.53 25.36 9.20
CA ALA A 135 3.48 26.34 9.44
C ALA A 135 2.75 26.09 10.78
#